data_AF-A0A9N9CMC1-F1
#
_entry.id   AF-A0A9N9CMC1-F1
#
_cell.length_a   1.000
_cell.length_b   1.000
_cell.length_c   1.000
_cell.angle_alpha   90.00
_cell.angle_beta   90.00
_cell.angle_gamma   90.00
#
_symmetry.space_group_name_H-M   'P 1'
#
loop_
_entity.id
_entity.type
_entity.pdbx_description
1 polymer ?
#
loop_
_entity_poly.entity_id
_entity_poly.type
_entity_poly.pdbx_seq_one_letter_code
_entity_poly.pdbx_strand_id
1 'polypeptide(L)'
;MNEKYNFSFKCPHCHAPIQAADFTQDHFTVAYLQEYFQTKETEYKSQLLLKMGQEIENFPLFQQLKAENEKLKLVVEGYKLGSSKSSKEKGEDLEKHILEKLQETYNGTDKIAKITHLGDKADFAQEIWQGKEVVGKIIYEVKNVDK
;
A
#
# COMPACT_ATOMS: atom_id res chain seq x y z
N MET A 1 49.75 -3.59 -67.93
CA MET A 1 48.50 -3.11 -68.56
C MET A 1 47.45 -3.07 -67.47
N ASN A 2 47.00 -1.89 -67.05
CA ASN A 2 45.99 -1.76 -65.98
C ASN A 2 44.60 -1.87 -66.60
N GLU A 3 43.96 -3.03 -66.48
CA GLU A 3 42.55 -3.19 -66.81
C GLU A 3 41.71 -2.44 -65.78
N LYS A 4 41.07 -1.34 -66.21
CA LYS A 4 40.04 -0.67 -65.42
C LYS A 4 38.76 -1.49 -65.50
N TYR A 5 38.51 -2.33 -64.51
CA TYR A 5 37.21 -2.99 -64.35
C TYR A 5 36.14 -1.93 -64.09
N ASN A 6 35.22 -1.76 -65.05
CA ASN A 6 34.09 -0.86 -64.92
C ASN A 6 32.91 -1.63 -64.30
N PHE A 7 32.85 -1.65 -62.98
CA PHE A 7 31.77 -2.30 -62.24
C PHE A 7 30.50 -1.43 -62.32
N SER A 8 29.46 -1.93 -62.98
CA SER A 8 28.18 -1.23 -63.13
C SER A 8 27.11 -1.94 -62.30
N PHE A 9 26.55 -1.23 -61.32
CA PHE A 9 25.44 -1.70 -60.50
C PHE A 9 24.13 -1.29 -61.19
N LYS A 10 23.21 -2.24 -61.44
CA LYS A 10 21.91 -1.96 -62.08
C LYS A 10 20.78 -2.36 -61.15
N CYS A 11 19.71 -1.58 -61.13
CA CYS A 11 18.52 -1.87 -60.34
C CYS A 11 17.85 -3.18 -60.81
N PRO A 12 17.56 -4.15 -59.93
CA PRO A 12 16.93 -5.42 -60.33
C PRO A 12 15.48 -5.25 -60.81
N HIS A 13 14.81 -4.15 -60.44
CA HIS A 13 13.43 -3.88 -60.84
C HIS A 13 13.33 -3.17 -62.20
N CYS A 14 14.13 -2.12 -62.44
CA CYS A 14 14.04 -1.28 -63.64
C CYS A 14 15.29 -1.29 -64.54
N HIS A 15 16.35 -2.01 -64.16
CA HIS A 15 17.62 -2.15 -64.88
C HIS A 15 18.40 -0.85 -65.12
N ALA A 16 17.96 0.27 -64.55
CA ALA A 16 18.67 1.55 -64.59
C ALA A 16 20.03 1.43 -63.86
N PRO A 17 21.10 2.09 -64.35
CA PRO A 17 22.38 2.14 -63.67
C PRO A 17 22.25 2.94 -62.37
N ILE A 18 22.64 2.34 -61.25
CA ILE A 18 22.62 2.96 -59.94
C ILE A 18 23.96 3.66 -59.72
N GLN A 19 23.91 4.95 -59.42
CA GLN A 19 25.05 5.80 -59.09
C GLN A 19 25.10 6.06 -57.59
N ALA A 20 26.27 6.47 -57.10
CA ALA A 20 26.44 6.81 -55.68
C ALA A 20 25.46 7.91 -55.20
N ALA A 21 25.05 8.81 -56.10
CA ALA A 21 24.09 9.87 -55.81
C ALA A 21 22.68 9.32 -55.51
N ASP A 22 22.29 8.18 -56.09
CA ASP A 22 20.95 7.60 -55.89
C ASP A 22 20.74 7.13 -54.44
N PHE A 23 21.83 6.79 -53.73
CA PHE A 23 21.80 6.40 -52.32
C PHE A 23 21.76 7.59 -51.34
N THR A 24 21.96 8.82 -51.83
CA THR A 24 22.00 10.01 -50.95
C THR A 24 20.62 10.60 -50.67
N GLN A 25 19.59 10.21 -51.43
CA GLN A 25 18.21 10.69 -51.28
C GLN A 25 17.30 9.74 -50.48
N ASP A 26 17.77 8.54 -50.13
CA ASP A 26 16.99 7.46 -49.49
C ASP A 26 16.81 7.63 -47.96
N HIS A 27 17.05 8.83 -47.41
CA HIS A 27 16.84 9.12 -45.99
C HIS A 27 15.39 8.83 -45.54
N PHE A 28 14.42 9.04 -46.44
CA PHE A 28 13.00 8.81 -46.14
C PHE A 28 12.68 7.31 -46.00
N THR A 29 13.28 6.48 -46.84
CA THR A 29 13.13 5.02 -46.89
C THR A 29 13.77 4.38 -45.66
N VAL A 30 14.95 4.85 -45.24
CA VAL A 30 15.61 4.36 -44.01
C VAL A 30 14.84 4.78 -42.76
N ALA A 31 14.39 6.04 -42.67
CA ALA A 31 13.60 6.52 -41.53
C ALA A 31 12.26 5.77 -41.41
N TYR A 32 11.56 5.57 -42.54
CA TYR A 32 10.33 4.79 -42.58
C TYR A 32 10.53 3.34 -42.12
N LEU A 33 11.61 2.68 -42.58
CA LEU A 33 11.93 1.33 -42.14
C LEU A 33 12.24 1.27 -40.64
N GLN A 34 12.98 2.25 -40.12
CA GLN A 34 13.28 2.34 -38.68
C GLN A 34 12.00 2.50 -37.86
N GLU A 35 11.10 3.40 -38.24
CA GLU A 35 9.81 3.61 -37.57
C GLU A 35 8.92 2.36 -37.65
N TYR A 36 8.87 1.72 -38.82
CA TYR A 36 8.14 0.47 -39.02
C TYR A 36 8.65 -0.63 -38.07
N PHE A 37 9.96 -0.84 -38.00
CA PHE A 37 10.54 -1.87 -37.11
C PHE A 37 10.29 -1.55 -35.64
N GLN A 38 10.43 -0.29 -35.21
CA GLN A 38 10.14 0.12 -33.83
C GLN A 38 8.67 -0.11 -33.46
N THR A 39 7.77 0.19 -34.38
CA THR A 39 6.33 -0.05 -34.20
C THR A 39 6.04 -1.54 -34.05
N LYS A 40 6.59 -2.36 -34.94
CA LYS A 40 6.39 -3.82 -34.90
C LYS A 40 7.05 -4.48 -33.70
N GLU A 41 8.20 -4.00 -33.26
CA GLU A 41 8.84 -4.46 -32.03
C GLU A 41 7.95 -4.18 -30.82
N THR A 42 7.40 -2.97 -30.73
CA THR A 42 6.48 -2.58 -29.64
C THR A 42 5.22 -3.43 -29.64
N GLU A 43 4.58 -3.59 -30.80
CA GLU A 43 3.39 -4.43 -30.96
C GLU A 43 3.69 -5.87 -30.50
N TYR A 44 4.78 -6.47 -30.98
CA TYR A 44 5.17 -7.82 -30.62
C TYR A 44 5.42 -7.99 -29.11
N LYS A 45 6.17 -7.06 -28.50
CA LYS A 45 6.42 -7.08 -27.05
C LYS A 45 5.13 -7.01 -26.26
N SER A 46 4.19 -6.16 -26.67
CA SER A 46 2.90 -6.02 -26.00
C SER A 46 2.07 -7.31 -26.05
N GLN A 47 2.05 -7.99 -27.20
CA GLN A 47 1.36 -9.27 -27.37
C GLN A 47 2.01 -10.38 -26.54
N LEU A 48 3.34 -10.40 -26.47
CA LEU A 48 4.06 -11.38 -25.68
C LEU A 48 3.77 -11.21 -24.19
N LEU A 49 3.81 -9.99 -23.67
CA LEU A 49 3.46 -9.70 -22.28
C LEU A 49 2.03 -10.10 -21.94
N LEU A 50 1.08 -9.84 -22.84
CA LEU A 50 -0.31 -10.25 -22.65
C LEU A 50 -0.45 -11.77 -22.55
N LYS A 51 0.20 -12.52 -23.45
CA LYS A 51 0.21 -13.99 -23.42
C LYS A 51 0.83 -14.53 -22.14
N MET A 52 1.98 -14.00 -21.73
CA MET A 52 2.61 -14.38 -20.46
C MET A 52 1.71 -14.11 -19.26
N GLY A 53 1.01 -12.96 -19.24
CA GLY A 53 0.05 -12.65 -18.18
C GLY A 53 -1.09 -13.67 -18.11
N GLN A 54 -1.68 -14.02 -19.26
CA GLN A 54 -2.72 -15.04 -19.34
C GLN A 54 -2.24 -16.43 -18.90
N GLU A 55 -1.01 -16.82 -19.27
CA GLU A 55 -0.41 -18.09 -18.85
C GLU A 55 -0.18 -18.12 -17.34
N ILE A 56 0.30 -17.02 -16.75
CA ILE A 56 0.48 -16.89 -15.30
C ILE A 56 -0.86 -16.99 -14.58
N GLU A 57 -1.91 -16.32 -15.07
CA GLU A 57 -3.25 -16.43 -14.49
C GLU A 57 -3.77 -17.87 -14.52
N ASN A 58 -3.48 -18.62 -15.57
CA ASN A 58 -3.89 -20.02 -15.69
C ASN A 58 -3.00 -21.00 -14.91
N PHE A 59 -1.90 -20.53 -14.31
CA PHE A 59 -1.00 -21.40 -13.57
C PHE A 59 -1.68 -21.88 -12.27
N PRO A 60 -1.73 -23.21 -12.00
CA PRO A 60 -2.48 -23.74 -10.86
C PRO A 60 -2.05 -23.16 -9.49
N LEU A 61 -0.74 -22.95 -9.31
CA LEU A 61 -0.22 -22.37 -8.07
C LEU A 61 -0.64 -20.91 -7.90
N PHE A 62 -0.73 -20.14 -8.99
CA PHE A 62 -1.19 -18.75 -8.94
C PHE A 62 -2.65 -18.66 -8.52
N GLN A 63 -3.50 -19.55 -9.03
CA GLN A 63 -4.91 -19.63 -8.63
C GLN A 63 -5.07 -20.01 -7.15
N GLN A 64 -4.25 -20.94 -6.65
CA GLN A 64 -4.23 -21.29 -5.22
C GLN A 64 -3.83 -20.10 -4.35
N LEU A 65 -2.72 -19.43 -4.69
CA LEU A 65 -2.25 -18.25 -3.97
C LEU A 65 -3.25 -17.10 -4.01
N LYS A 66 -3.95 -16.90 -5.14
CA LYS A 66 -5.00 -15.90 -5.27
C LYS A 66 -6.18 -16.20 -4.34
N ALA A 67 -6.63 -17.46 -4.30
CA ALA A 67 -7.70 -17.89 -3.40
C ALA A 67 -7.32 -17.78 -1.92
N GLU A 68 -6.08 -18.12 -1.56
CA GLU A 68 -5.56 -17.95 -0.20
C GLU A 68 -5.45 -16.48 0.22
N ASN A 69 -4.99 -15.61 -0.68
CA ASN A 69 -4.94 -14.18 -0.42
C ASN A 69 -6.31 -13.56 -0.16
N GLU A 70 -7.34 -13.95 -0.92
CA GLU A 70 -8.72 -13.50 -0.67
C GLU A 70 -9.22 -13.96 0.70
N LYS A 71 -8.93 -15.21 1.10
CA LYS A 71 -9.26 -15.69 2.45
C LYS A 71 -8.55 -14.90 3.53
N LEU A 72 -7.25 -14.64 3.37
CA LEU A 72 -6.46 -13.87 4.34
C LEU A 72 -6.97 -12.43 4.46
N LYS A 73 -7.38 -11.81 3.34
CA LYS A 73 -7.95 -10.46 3.35
C LYS A 73 -9.22 -10.38 4.20
N LEU A 74 -10.13 -11.35 4.05
CA LEU A 74 -11.34 -11.43 4.88
C LEU A 74 -11.00 -11.61 6.36
N VAL A 75 -10.00 -12.43 6.68
CA VAL A 75 -9.55 -12.63 8.06
C VAL A 75 -8.99 -11.32 8.64
N VAL A 76 -8.13 -10.62 7.89
CA VAL A 76 -7.55 -9.34 8.32
C VAL A 76 -8.63 -8.27 8.52
N GLU A 77 -9.63 -8.20 7.64
CA GLU A 77 -10.76 -7.28 7.80
C GLU A 77 -11.60 -7.62 9.05
N GLY A 78 -11.84 -8.90 9.31
CA GLY A 78 -12.47 -9.38 10.53
C GLY A 78 -11.70 -8.98 11.80
N TYR A 79 -10.37 -9.14 11.80
CA TYR A 79 -9.52 -8.69 12.92
C TYR A 79 -9.54 -7.17 13.10
N LYS A 80 -9.57 -6.38 12.01
CA LYS A 80 -9.68 -4.91 12.09
C LYS A 80 -11.02 -4.47 12.68
N LEU A 81 -12.11 -5.14 12.31
CA LEU A 81 -13.45 -4.89 12.88
C LEU A 81 -13.55 -5.34 14.34
N GLY A 82 -12.94 -6.47 14.70
CA GLY A 82 -12.90 -6.95 16.09
C GLY A 82 -12.01 -6.12 17.02
N SER A 83 -10.86 -5.63 16.52
CA SER A 83 -9.95 -4.76 17.30
C SER A 83 -10.52 -3.35 17.52
N SER A 84 -11.31 -2.83 16.59
CA SER A 84 -11.96 -1.51 16.74
C SER A 84 -13.14 -1.54 17.72
N LYS A 85 -13.83 -2.67 17.92
CA LYS A 85 -14.83 -2.85 18.98
C LYS A 85 -14.21 -3.15 20.35
N SER A 86 -13.26 -4.09 20.40
CA SER A 86 -12.66 -4.53 21.67
C SER A 86 -11.76 -3.48 22.35
N SER A 87 -11.25 -2.48 21.61
CA SER A 87 -10.42 -1.42 22.22
C SER A 87 -11.25 -0.38 22.99
N LYS A 88 -12.51 -0.13 22.59
CA LYS A 88 -13.41 0.79 23.33
C LYS A 88 -14.03 0.09 24.55
N GLU A 89 -14.49 -1.15 24.37
CA GLU A 89 -15.11 -1.93 25.45
C GLU A 89 -14.11 -2.28 26.58
N LYS A 90 -12.85 -2.63 26.27
CA LYS A 90 -11.84 -2.94 27.30
C LYS A 90 -11.40 -1.73 28.13
N GLY A 91 -11.41 -0.53 27.55
CA GLY A 91 -11.08 0.71 28.28
C GLY A 91 -12.17 1.08 29.28
N GLU A 92 -13.43 1.02 28.84
CA GLU A 92 -14.59 1.30 29.69
C GLU A 92 -14.74 0.27 30.83
N ASP A 93 -14.46 -1.01 30.59
CA ASP A 93 -14.50 -2.05 31.64
C ASP A 93 -13.41 -1.86 32.70
N LEU A 94 -12.19 -1.48 32.30
CA LEU A 94 -11.09 -1.25 33.24
C LEU A 94 -11.35 -0.01 34.11
N GLU A 95 -11.80 1.09 33.50
CA GLU A 95 -12.16 2.31 34.23
C GLU A 95 -13.31 2.06 35.21
N LYS A 96 -14.32 1.31 34.81
CA LYS A 96 -15.44 0.93 35.68
C LYS A 96 -14.97 0.06 36.85
N HIS A 97 -14.13 -0.94 36.58
CA HIS A 97 -13.58 -1.81 37.63
C HIS A 97 -12.73 -1.03 38.65
N ILE A 98 -11.94 -0.05 38.19
CA ILE A 98 -11.13 0.80 39.07
C ILE A 98 -12.03 1.71 39.91
N LEU A 99 -13.07 2.30 39.32
CA LEU A 99 -14.02 3.14 40.05
C LEU A 99 -14.74 2.35 41.16
N GLU A 100 -15.21 1.14 40.85
CA GLU A 100 -15.86 0.24 41.82
C GLU A 100 -14.89 -0.08 42.98
N LYS A 101 -13.65 -0.47 42.69
CA LYS A 101 -12.64 -0.76 43.74
C LYS A 101 -12.30 0.46 44.61
N LEU A 102 -12.22 1.64 44.00
CA LEU A 102 -11.97 2.87 44.75
C LEU A 102 -13.14 3.17 45.69
N GLN A 103 -14.38 3.01 45.24
CA GLN A 103 -15.57 3.17 46.08
C GLN A 103 -15.68 2.11 47.18
N GLU A 104 -15.28 0.86 46.92
CA GLU A 104 -15.24 -0.21 47.92
C GLU A 104 -14.18 0.05 49.00
N THR A 105 -13.01 0.57 48.61
CA THR A 105 -11.88 0.79 49.54
C THR A 105 -12.13 1.98 50.46
N TYR A 106 -12.78 3.03 49.96
CA TYR A 106 -13.02 4.26 50.70
C TYR A 106 -14.52 4.37 51.02
N ASN A 107 -14.88 4.05 52.27
CA ASN A 107 -16.22 3.87 52.85
C ASN A 107 -17.15 5.12 52.80
N GLY A 108 -17.34 5.72 51.63
CA GLY A 108 -18.42 6.68 51.34
C GLY A 108 -18.28 8.10 51.91
N THR A 109 -17.24 8.40 52.69
CA THR A 109 -16.94 9.78 53.12
C THR A 109 -16.27 10.61 52.03
N ASP A 110 -15.54 9.95 51.15
CA ASP A 110 -14.75 10.59 50.11
C ASP A 110 -15.52 10.63 48.80
N LYS A 111 -15.43 11.76 48.08
CA LYS A 111 -16.10 11.92 46.79
C LYS A 111 -15.12 11.59 45.68
N ILE A 112 -15.41 10.53 44.94
CA ILE A 112 -14.60 10.08 43.81
C ILE A 112 -15.31 10.44 42.52
N ALA A 113 -14.66 11.23 41.67
CA ALA A 113 -15.19 11.70 40.40
C ALA A 113 -14.23 11.40 39.26
N LYS A 114 -14.78 11.06 38.10
CA LYS A 114 -14.05 10.96 36.84
C LYS A 114 -13.74 12.37 36.34
N ILE A 115 -12.48 12.67 36.04
CA ILE A 115 -12.02 14.01 35.66
C ILE A 115 -11.39 14.06 34.27
N THR A 116 -11.79 13.15 33.37
CA THR A 116 -11.35 13.14 31.97
C THR A 116 -11.77 14.43 31.26
N HIS A 117 -10.89 15.43 31.29
CA HIS A 117 -10.93 16.61 30.43
C HIS A 117 -9.80 16.52 29.41
N LEU A 118 -10.04 17.03 28.19
CA LEU A 118 -9.03 17.10 27.12
C LEU A 118 -7.83 17.92 27.60
N GLY A 119 -6.77 17.23 28.04
CA GLY A 119 -5.50 17.85 28.45
C GLY A 119 -4.88 17.29 29.72
N ASP A 120 -5.63 16.59 30.57
CA ASP A 120 -5.14 16.11 31.86
C ASP A 120 -4.65 14.65 31.81
N LYS A 121 -3.53 14.36 32.49
CA LYS A 121 -2.93 13.01 32.64
C LYS A 121 -3.61 12.16 33.73
N ALA A 122 -4.88 12.41 34.01
CA ALA A 122 -5.55 11.84 35.18
C ALA A 122 -6.98 11.41 34.85
N ASP A 123 -7.35 10.24 35.35
CA ASP A 123 -8.63 9.60 35.05
C ASP A 123 -9.64 9.81 36.18
N PHE A 124 -9.17 9.81 37.44
CA PHE A 124 -10.01 9.96 38.62
C PHE A 124 -9.42 10.93 39.64
N ALA A 125 -10.29 11.65 40.35
CA ALA A 125 -9.95 12.44 41.51
C ALA A 125 -10.80 12.02 42.72
N GLN A 126 -10.14 11.85 43.86
CA GLN A 126 -10.77 11.63 45.15
C GLN A 126 -10.60 12.87 46.02
N GLU A 127 -11.70 13.47 46.43
CA GLU A 127 -11.71 14.52 47.45
C GLU A 127 -11.91 13.87 48.82
N ILE A 128 -10.98 14.16 49.74
CA ILE A 128 -11.02 13.69 51.13
C ILE A 128 -11.72 14.75 51.96
N TRP A 129 -12.83 14.38 52.61
CA TRP A 129 -13.66 15.30 53.37
C TRP A 129 -13.47 15.09 54.88
N GLN A 130 -13.30 16.18 55.62
CA GLN A 130 -13.38 16.19 57.08
C GLN A 130 -14.54 17.09 57.49
N GLY A 131 -15.72 16.49 57.71
CA GLY A 131 -16.95 17.23 57.97
C GLY A 131 -17.48 17.93 56.71
N LYS A 132 -17.38 19.26 56.63
CA LYS A 132 -17.85 20.07 55.49
C LYS A 132 -16.72 20.65 54.63
N GLU A 133 -15.47 20.38 54.99
CA GLU A 133 -14.30 20.92 54.28
C GLU A 133 -13.52 19.80 53.58
N VAL A 134 -12.99 20.12 52.40
CA VAL A 134 -12.08 19.25 51.66
C VAL A 134 -10.68 19.45 52.23
N VAL A 135 -10.12 18.41 52.82
CA VAL A 135 -8.79 18.45 53.46
C VAL A 135 -7.69 17.91 52.57
N GLY A 136 -8.04 17.27 51.44
CA GLY A 136 -7.06 16.75 50.50
C GLY A 136 -7.68 16.26 49.20
N LYS A 137 -6.81 16.09 48.19
CA LYS A 137 -7.18 15.55 46.89
C LYS A 137 -6.14 14.52 46.44
N ILE A 138 -6.60 13.32 46.08
CA ILE A 138 -5.78 12.28 45.46
C ILE A 138 -6.14 12.17 43.98
N ILE A 139 -5.13 12.05 43.12
CA ILE A 139 -5.29 11.94 41.67
C ILE A 139 -4.79 10.57 41.21
N TYR A 140 -5.61 9.86 40.45
CA TYR A 140 -5.30 8.55 39.88
C TYR A 140 -5.11 8.65 38.37
N GLU A 141 -4.03 8.04 37.87
CA GLU A 141 -3.73 7.85 36.46
C GLU A 141 -3.73 6.34 36.16
N VAL A 142 -4.59 5.89 35.26
CA VAL A 142 -4.71 4.50 34.85
C VAL A 142 -3.77 4.26 33.68
N LYS A 143 -2.68 3.53 33.95
CA LYS A 143 -1.75 3.08 32.90
C LYS A 143 -2.01 1.62 32.56
N ASN A 144 -2.24 1.35 31.28
CA ASN A 144 -2.20 -0.02 30.77
C ASN A 144 -0.72 -0.42 30.64
N VAL A 145 -0.29 -1.40 31.43
CA VAL A 145 1.13 -1.81 31.53
C VAL A 145 1.57 -2.64 30.31
N ASP A 146 0.64 -3.05 29.45
CA ASP A 146 0.90 -3.93 28.29
C ASP A 146 1.23 -3.17 26.98
N LYS A 147 1.97 -2.06 27.03
CA LYS A 147 2.48 -1.38 25.82
C LYS A 147 3.98 -1.14 25.87
#